data_AF-A0A7W0KAA8-F1
#
_entry.id   AF-A0A7W0KAA8-F1
#
_cell.length_a   1.000
_cell.length_b   1.000
_cell.length_c   1.000
_cell.angle_alpha   90.00
_cell.angle_beta   90.00
_cell.angle_gamma   90.00
#
_symmetry.space_group_name_H-M   'P 1'
#
loop_
_entity.id
_entity.type
_entity.pdbx_description
1 polymer ?
#
loop_
_entity_poly.entity_id
_entity_poly.type
_entity_poly.pdbx_seq_one_letter_code
_entity_poly.pdbx_strand_id
1 'polypeptide(L)'
;MNVVIPKESRPGERRVAGTPETIARLKKLGFEVLVESQAGAGASFNDDDYVAAGATVVVDPRELWSQGDIVLKVQPPEPHPTLGVHEADLLRPGATLISFLWPGKNKELVERLAAAKVTAIAIDQVPRISRAQKMDALSSMANIAGYRSVIEAASFYGRFFTGQMTAAGRVPPAKVLVIGAGVAGLAAIGAARGLGAIVRAFDTRAAVRDQVKSMGAEFLEVRLEEEGEGGGGYAKEMSPAFIAAEMALFAAQAKDVDIIITTALIPNRPAPVLITEDMVKSMKKGSVIVDLAAENGGNCALTQPGSVVEQHGVHIIGYIDLPSRLAPTASVLYGNNLAYLLDDLGGAAKFHIDLDNEVVRNSLIVHEGTIVWPPPKKDLPPAPVKAAAPSSAPGVTPKPAKSGNAGLVLTVSLTTLALFALGFVAPPAFLSHLTVFALACIVGWQVVWNVTPALHTPLMSVTNAVSGIIVVGGMLTVSGLPASPAVLLGAAAILLASINIAGGFLVTQRMLRMFRR
;
A
#
# COMPACT_ATOMS: atom_id res chain seq x y z
N MET A 1 -20.13 -1.21 28.01
CA MET A 1 -19.59 -2.43 27.37
C MET A 1 -18.09 -2.28 27.34
N ASN A 2 -17.38 -3.29 27.83
CA ASN A 2 -15.96 -3.30 28.07
C ASN A 2 -15.22 -3.96 26.90
N VAL A 3 -14.33 -3.20 26.26
CA VAL A 3 -13.34 -3.71 25.32
C VAL A 3 -12.05 -3.95 26.09
N VAL A 4 -11.51 -5.17 26.01
CA VAL A 4 -10.27 -5.53 26.70
C VAL A 4 -9.17 -5.88 25.70
N ILE A 5 -7.96 -5.40 25.98
CA ILE A 5 -6.77 -5.61 25.17
C ILE A 5 -5.74 -6.35 26.03
N PRO A 6 -5.70 -7.70 25.97
CA PRO A 6 -4.69 -8.49 26.66
C PRO A 6 -3.30 -8.31 26.02
N LYS A 7 -2.28 -8.64 26.79
CA LYS A 7 -0.91 -8.78 26.27
C LYS A 7 -0.82 -10.00 25.37
N GLU A 8 -0.03 -9.91 24.30
CA GLU A 8 0.20 -11.05 23.43
C GLU A 8 1.08 -12.11 24.12
N SER A 9 0.65 -13.36 24.02
CA SER A 9 1.23 -14.54 24.67
C SER A 9 2.31 -15.22 23.82
N ARG A 10 2.24 -15.07 22.49
CA ARG A 10 3.15 -15.69 21.53
C ARG A 10 4.57 -15.10 21.65
N PRO A 11 5.61 -15.94 21.83
CA PRO A 11 7.00 -15.46 21.83
C PRO A 11 7.37 -14.68 20.58
N GLY A 12 8.02 -13.53 20.75
CA GLY A 12 8.43 -12.65 19.65
C GLY A 12 7.32 -11.77 19.06
N GLU A 13 6.06 -11.93 19.50
CA GLU A 13 5.01 -10.98 19.18
C GLU A 13 5.20 -9.70 20.00
N ARG A 14 5.41 -8.59 19.30
CA ARG A 14 5.64 -7.28 19.91
C ARG A 14 4.49 -6.31 19.64
N ARG A 15 3.57 -6.66 18.74
CA ARG A 15 2.40 -5.84 18.43
C ARG A 15 1.38 -5.91 19.55
N VAL A 16 0.47 -4.95 19.57
CA VAL A 16 -0.67 -4.89 20.49
C VAL A 16 -1.94 -4.51 19.72
N ALA A 17 -3.10 -5.04 20.13
CA ALA A 17 -4.35 -4.87 19.41
C ALA A 17 -4.96 -3.46 19.56
N GLY A 18 -4.53 -2.69 20.55
CA GLY A 18 -4.87 -1.29 20.69
C GLY A 18 -3.68 -0.46 21.18
N THR A 19 -3.51 0.69 20.55
CA THR A 19 -2.54 1.73 20.91
C THR A 19 -3.26 2.90 21.62
N PRO A 20 -2.53 3.77 22.34
CA PRO A 20 -3.12 4.98 22.94
C PRO A 20 -3.97 5.81 21.98
N GLU A 21 -3.54 5.97 20.72
CA GLU A 21 -4.31 6.68 19.69
C GLU A 21 -5.65 5.97 19.38
N THR A 22 -5.62 4.65 19.25
CA THR A 22 -6.84 3.88 18.96
C THR A 22 -7.77 3.79 20.17
N ILE A 23 -7.25 3.85 21.41
CA ILE A 23 -8.05 3.91 22.64
C ILE A 23 -8.96 5.13 22.61
N ALA A 24 -8.42 6.31 22.28
CA ALA A 24 -9.21 7.52 22.17
C ALA A 24 -10.37 7.38 21.16
N ARG A 25 -10.15 6.62 20.09
CA ARG A 25 -11.18 6.31 19.10
C ARG A 25 -12.22 5.30 19.60
N LEU A 26 -11.81 4.25 20.30
CA LEU A 26 -12.71 3.29 20.92
C LEU A 26 -13.61 3.96 21.98
N LYS A 27 -13.06 4.87 22.79
CA LYS A 27 -13.84 5.67 23.74
C LYS A 27 -14.88 6.56 23.04
N LYS A 28 -14.54 7.17 21.89
CA LYS A 28 -15.51 7.93 21.07
C LYS A 28 -16.64 7.07 20.51
N LEU A 29 -16.40 5.77 20.29
CA LEU A 29 -17.44 4.80 19.93
C LEU A 29 -18.27 4.35 21.15
N GLY A 30 -17.98 4.85 22.35
CA GLY A 30 -18.73 4.60 23.59
C GLY A 30 -18.28 3.39 24.40
N PHE A 31 -17.14 2.76 24.06
CA PHE A 31 -16.60 1.64 24.80
C PHE A 31 -15.81 2.12 26.03
N GLU A 32 -15.91 1.37 27.13
CA GLU A 32 -14.89 1.43 28.18
C GLU A 32 -13.75 0.50 27.80
N VAL A 33 -12.52 0.96 27.93
CA VAL A 33 -11.34 0.24 27.43
C VAL A 33 -10.43 -0.13 28.59
N LEU A 34 -10.18 -1.43 28.74
CA LEU A 34 -9.23 -1.96 29.71
C LEU A 34 -8.05 -2.59 28.97
N VAL A 35 -6.85 -2.40 29.47
CA VAL A 35 -5.61 -2.88 28.85
C VAL A 35 -4.81 -3.64 29.90
N GLU A 36 -4.26 -4.80 29.53
CA GLU A 36 -3.34 -5.52 30.42
C GLU A 36 -2.09 -4.68 30.66
N SER A 37 -1.60 -4.65 31.90
CA SER A 37 -0.31 -4.04 32.21
C SER A 37 0.79 -4.64 31.32
N GLN A 38 1.62 -3.76 30.74
CA GLN A 38 2.70 -4.09 29.81
C GLN A 38 2.25 -4.72 28.49
N ALA A 39 0.97 -4.62 28.10
CA ALA A 39 0.51 -5.10 26.79
C ALA A 39 1.22 -4.40 25.62
N GLY A 40 1.43 -3.09 25.73
CA GLY A 40 2.03 -2.25 24.69
C GLY A 40 3.56 -2.18 24.71
N ALA A 41 4.23 -2.78 25.69
CA ALA A 41 5.67 -2.60 25.92
C ALA A 41 6.52 -2.99 24.68
N GLY A 42 6.16 -4.08 24.00
CA GLY A 42 6.82 -4.51 22.76
C GLY A 42 6.66 -3.54 21.58
N ALA A 43 5.59 -2.75 21.60
CA ALA A 43 5.26 -1.73 20.60
C ALA A 43 5.65 -0.32 21.04
N SER A 44 6.45 -0.19 22.12
CA SER A 44 6.90 1.09 22.67
C SER A 44 5.76 2.00 23.18
N PHE A 45 4.71 1.40 23.75
CA PHE A 45 3.65 2.11 24.48
C PHE A 45 3.66 1.66 25.94
N ASN A 46 3.84 2.59 26.87
CA ASN A 46 3.86 2.30 28.29
C ASN A 46 2.45 2.39 28.89
N ASP A 47 2.26 1.80 30.08
CA ASP A 47 0.98 1.80 30.79
C ASP A 47 0.45 3.23 31.03
N ASP A 48 1.34 4.19 31.33
CA ASP A 48 0.98 5.61 31.49
C ASP A 48 0.40 6.24 30.22
N ASP A 49 0.84 5.82 29.03
CA ASP A 49 0.29 6.32 27.76
C ASP A 49 -1.16 5.86 27.58
N TYR A 50 -1.48 4.63 28.03
CA TYR A 50 -2.85 4.11 28.01
C TYR A 50 -3.75 4.83 29.01
N VAL A 51 -3.25 5.08 30.22
CA VAL A 51 -3.98 5.88 31.23
C VAL A 51 -4.24 7.29 30.73
N ALA A 52 -3.25 7.94 30.11
CA ALA A 52 -3.41 9.27 29.52
C ALA A 52 -4.41 9.31 28.37
N ALA A 53 -4.52 8.22 27.59
CA ALA A 53 -5.55 8.05 26.56
C ALA A 53 -6.94 7.69 27.12
N GLY A 54 -7.04 7.49 28.43
CA GLY A 54 -8.28 7.22 29.15
C GLY A 54 -8.63 5.74 29.28
N ALA A 55 -7.73 4.80 29.00
CA ALA A 55 -7.95 3.39 29.33
C ALA A 55 -7.66 3.10 30.81
N THR A 56 -8.27 2.04 31.32
CA THR A 56 -7.93 1.48 32.64
C THR A 56 -6.88 0.37 32.46
N VAL A 57 -5.74 0.49 33.14
CA VAL A 57 -4.72 -0.58 33.13
C VAL A 57 -5.04 -1.60 34.21
N VAL A 58 -5.09 -2.88 33.84
CA VAL A 58 -5.38 -4.00 34.75
C VAL A 58 -4.14 -4.88 34.87
N VAL A 59 -3.73 -5.17 36.11
CA VAL A 59 -2.50 -5.91 36.38
C VAL A 59 -2.70 -7.43 36.30
N ASP A 60 -3.82 -7.95 36.82
CA ASP A 60 -4.13 -9.37 36.74
C ASP A 60 -4.79 -9.71 35.39
N PRO A 61 -4.17 -10.56 34.55
CA PRO A 61 -4.79 -10.97 33.30
C PRO A 61 -6.13 -11.66 33.53
N ARG A 62 -6.28 -12.50 34.57
CA ARG A 62 -7.56 -13.19 34.80
C ARG A 62 -8.70 -12.21 35.06
N GLU A 63 -8.40 -11.17 35.84
CA GLU A 63 -9.32 -10.07 36.09
C GLU A 63 -9.70 -9.34 34.79
N LEU A 64 -8.71 -8.99 33.95
CA LEU A 64 -8.93 -8.34 32.65
C LEU A 64 -9.85 -9.18 31.74
N TRP A 65 -9.50 -10.43 31.51
CA TRP A 65 -10.25 -11.34 30.64
C TRP A 65 -11.68 -11.54 31.15
N SER A 66 -11.88 -11.66 32.47
CA SER A 66 -13.21 -11.79 33.09
C SER A 66 -14.09 -10.55 32.94
N GLN A 67 -13.52 -9.39 32.60
CA GLN A 67 -14.22 -8.12 32.40
C GLN A 67 -14.56 -7.84 30.94
N GLY A 68 -14.01 -8.57 29.97
CA GLY A 68 -14.20 -8.32 28.55
C GLY A 68 -15.56 -8.76 28.01
N ASP A 69 -16.35 -7.81 27.52
CA ASP A 69 -17.48 -8.10 26.63
C ASP A 69 -16.95 -8.33 25.19
N ILE A 70 -15.92 -7.56 24.82
CA ILE A 70 -15.19 -7.69 23.57
C ILE A 70 -13.70 -7.83 23.89
N VAL A 71 -13.05 -8.86 23.36
CA VAL A 71 -11.61 -9.08 23.48
C VAL A 71 -10.95 -8.82 22.13
N LEU A 72 -10.00 -7.88 22.10
CA LEU A 72 -9.20 -7.57 20.92
C LEU A 72 -7.80 -8.15 21.08
N LYS A 73 -7.42 -9.08 20.20
CA LYS A 73 -6.08 -9.66 20.14
C LYS A 73 -5.48 -9.52 18.76
N VAL A 74 -4.16 -9.60 18.68
CA VAL A 74 -3.45 -9.69 17.39
C VAL A 74 -3.47 -11.15 16.94
N GLN A 75 -2.81 -12.05 17.67
CA GLN A 75 -2.70 -13.45 17.31
C GLN A 75 -3.93 -14.26 17.78
N PRO A 76 -4.16 -15.45 17.20
CA PRO A 76 -5.15 -16.37 17.73
C PRO A 76 -4.89 -16.67 19.22
N PRO A 77 -5.91 -16.91 20.05
CA PRO A 77 -5.72 -17.36 21.41
C PRO A 77 -4.89 -18.65 21.48
N GLU A 78 -3.93 -18.69 22.38
CA GLU A 78 -2.98 -19.81 22.56
C GLU A 78 -2.90 -20.24 24.04
N PRO A 79 -2.18 -21.33 24.39
CA PRO A 79 -1.83 -21.63 25.77
C PRO A 79 -1.12 -20.44 26.44
N HIS A 80 -1.68 -19.91 27.52
CA HIS A 80 -1.13 -18.75 28.19
C HIS A 80 0.18 -19.11 28.91
N PRO A 81 1.29 -18.36 28.70
CA PRO A 81 2.62 -18.77 29.14
C PRO A 81 2.76 -18.91 30.66
N THR A 82 2.00 -18.14 31.44
CA THR A 82 2.12 -18.10 32.91
C THR A 82 0.90 -18.59 33.68
N LEU A 83 -0.27 -18.74 33.05
CA LEU A 83 -1.53 -19.03 33.77
C LEU A 83 -1.89 -20.52 33.77
N GLY A 84 -1.17 -21.34 33.00
CA GLY A 84 -1.42 -22.78 32.90
C GLY A 84 -2.77 -23.15 32.28
N VAL A 85 -3.39 -22.22 31.53
CA VAL A 85 -4.69 -22.39 30.87
C VAL A 85 -4.62 -21.87 29.45
N HIS A 86 -5.54 -22.31 28.58
CA HIS A 86 -5.65 -21.77 27.24
C HIS A 86 -6.39 -20.42 27.27
N GLU A 87 -5.93 -19.42 26.50
CA GLU A 87 -6.55 -18.09 26.48
C GLU A 87 -8.03 -18.12 26.06
N ALA A 88 -8.40 -19.01 25.14
CA ALA A 88 -9.80 -19.22 24.77
C ALA A 88 -10.70 -19.63 25.95
N ASP A 89 -10.16 -20.29 26.98
CA ASP A 89 -10.91 -20.70 28.18
C ASP A 89 -11.05 -19.56 29.20
N LEU A 90 -10.34 -18.44 29.00
CA LEU A 90 -10.45 -17.22 29.81
C LEU A 90 -11.61 -16.32 29.35
N LEU A 91 -12.15 -16.56 28.16
CA LEU A 91 -13.28 -15.79 27.63
C LEU A 91 -14.55 -16.08 28.43
N ARG A 92 -15.32 -15.03 28.74
CA ARG A 92 -16.67 -15.24 29.31
C ARG A 92 -17.61 -15.85 28.26
N PRO A 93 -18.58 -16.68 28.66
CA PRO A 93 -19.70 -17.03 27.78
C PRO A 93 -20.39 -15.76 27.26
N GLY A 94 -20.68 -15.71 25.97
CA GLY A 94 -21.26 -14.54 25.29
C GLY A 94 -20.27 -13.43 24.91
N ALA A 95 -18.98 -13.55 25.24
CA ALA A 95 -17.96 -12.58 24.79
C ALA A 95 -17.82 -12.58 23.26
N THR A 96 -17.38 -11.45 22.70
CA THR A 96 -16.91 -11.37 21.31
C THR A 96 -15.38 -11.32 21.26
N LEU A 97 -14.75 -12.29 20.61
CA LEU A 97 -13.32 -12.27 20.29
C LEU A 97 -13.10 -11.73 18.87
N ILE A 98 -12.18 -10.77 18.71
CA ILE A 98 -11.72 -10.30 17.41
C ILE A 98 -10.19 -10.44 17.35
N SER A 99 -9.69 -11.25 16.42
CA SER A 99 -8.25 -11.48 16.21
C SER A 99 -7.99 -12.10 14.83
N PHE A 100 -6.72 -12.33 14.48
CA PHE A 100 -6.41 -13.35 13.48
C PHE A 100 -6.78 -14.72 14.03
N LEU A 101 -7.45 -15.57 13.24
CA LEU A 101 -7.85 -16.92 13.67
C LEU A 101 -7.45 -18.03 12.69
N TRP A 102 -7.37 -17.75 11.39
CA TRP A 102 -7.03 -18.75 10.36
C TRP A 102 -7.83 -20.06 10.50
N PRO A 103 -9.18 -20.01 10.44
CA PRO A 103 -10.06 -21.13 10.79
C PRO A 103 -9.80 -22.41 9.99
N GLY A 104 -9.31 -22.30 8.75
CA GLY A 104 -8.92 -23.46 7.94
C GLY A 104 -7.70 -24.23 8.48
N LYS A 105 -6.79 -23.55 9.19
CA LYS A 105 -5.59 -24.13 9.81
C LYS A 105 -5.84 -24.52 11.29
N ASN A 106 -6.65 -23.76 12.01
CA ASN A 106 -6.81 -23.86 13.47
C ASN A 106 -8.17 -24.46 13.89
N LYS A 107 -8.51 -25.67 13.41
CA LYS A 107 -9.82 -26.28 13.66
C LYS A 107 -10.12 -26.52 15.15
N GLU A 108 -9.14 -27.02 15.90
CA GLU A 108 -9.27 -27.28 17.34
C GLU A 108 -9.55 -25.99 18.14
N LEU A 109 -8.93 -24.88 17.74
CA LEU A 109 -9.20 -23.56 18.34
C LEU A 109 -10.65 -23.13 18.07
N VAL A 110 -11.14 -23.30 16.84
CA VAL A 110 -12.53 -22.95 16.50
C VAL A 110 -13.53 -23.77 17.32
N GLU A 111 -13.28 -25.07 17.48
CA GLU A 111 -14.11 -25.95 18.31
C GLU A 111 -14.07 -25.55 19.80
N ARG A 112 -12.89 -25.17 20.31
CA ARG A 112 -12.74 -24.67 21.69
C ARG A 112 -13.50 -23.35 21.91
N LEU A 113 -13.43 -22.42 20.96
CA LEU A 113 -14.19 -21.17 21.01
C LEU A 113 -15.71 -21.44 20.96
N ALA A 114 -16.15 -22.40 20.15
CA ALA A 114 -17.55 -22.83 20.12
C ALA A 114 -17.99 -23.41 21.48
N ALA A 115 -17.18 -24.29 22.08
CA ALA A 115 -17.45 -24.86 23.39
C ALA A 115 -17.52 -23.80 24.51
N ALA A 116 -16.71 -22.73 24.41
CA ALA A 116 -16.74 -21.59 25.32
C ALA A 116 -17.99 -20.69 25.17
N LYS A 117 -18.87 -20.97 24.19
CA LYS A 117 -20.09 -20.20 23.89
C LYS A 117 -19.83 -18.73 23.59
N VAL A 118 -18.73 -18.44 22.89
CA VAL A 118 -18.37 -17.08 22.46
C VAL A 118 -18.81 -16.81 21.03
N THR A 119 -18.76 -15.54 20.65
CA THR A 119 -18.76 -15.08 19.27
C THR A 119 -17.33 -14.79 18.85
N ALA A 120 -16.89 -15.29 17.70
CA ALA A 120 -15.52 -15.12 17.22
C ALA A 120 -15.51 -14.57 15.79
N ILE A 121 -14.85 -13.42 15.60
CA ILE A 121 -14.68 -12.74 14.32
C ILE A 121 -13.20 -12.82 13.92
N ALA A 122 -12.93 -13.44 12.77
CA ALA A 122 -11.60 -13.57 12.20
C ALA A 122 -11.29 -12.39 11.29
N ILE A 123 -10.32 -11.57 11.66
CA ILE A 123 -9.90 -10.43 10.85
C ILE A 123 -9.23 -10.86 9.53
N ASP A 124 -8.67 -12.06 9.46
CA ASP A 124 -8.16 -12.67 8.21
C ASP A 124 -9.27 -13.06 7.22
N GLN A 125 -10.52 -13.14 7.68
CA GLN A 125 -11.68 -13.50 6.83
C GLN A 125 -12.51 -12.28 6.41
N VAL A 126 -12.03 -11.05 6.68
CA VAL A 126 -12.66 -9.83 6.15
C VAL A 126 -12.64 -9.87 4.61
N PRO A 127 -13.79 -9.72 3.93
CA PRO A 127 -13.85 -9.83 2.48
C PRO A 127 -13.19 -8.63 1.80
N ARG A 128 -12.53 -8.88 0.67
CA ARG A 128 -11.86 -7.85 -0.13
C ARG A 128 -12.84 -7.09 -1.03
N ILE A 129 -13.71 -6.30 -0.40
CA ILE A 129 -14.69 -5.43 -1.05
C ILE A 129 -14.42 -3.95 -0.71
N SER A 130 -14.81 -3.02 -1.59
CA SER A 130 -14.46 -1.59 -1.45
C SER A 130 -14.82 -1.00 -0.08
N ARG A 131 -15.99 -1.36 0.49
CA ARG A 131 -16.41 -0.84 1.82
C ARG A 131 -15.56 -1.37 2.99
N ALA A 132 -14.94 -2.52 2.82
CA ALA A 132 -14.18 -3.22 3.86
C ALA A 132 -12.67 -2.98 3.80
N GLN A 133 -12.16 -2.26 2.79
CA GLN A 133 -10.72 -2.00 2.61
C GLN A 133 -10.07 -1.36 3.85
N LYS A 134 -10.78 -0.47 4.54
CA LYS A 134 -10.32 0.18 5.79
C LYS A 134 -10.20 -0.77 6.99
N MET A 135 -10.75 -1.99 6.89
CA MET A 135 -10.73 -3.04 7.91
C MET A 135 -9.78 -4.18 7.53
N ASP A 136 -9.16 -4.12 6.35
CA ASP A 136 -8.29 -5.18 5.83
C ASP A 136 -6.92 -5.15 6.55
N ALA A 137 -6.85 -5.93 7.63
CA ALA A 137 -5.64 -6.12 8.40
C ALA A 137 -4.54 -6.84 7.61
N LEU A 138 -4.88 -7.74 6.66
CA LEU A 138 -3.90 -8.46 5.86
C LEU A 138 -3.16 -7.50 4.93
N SER A 139 -3.88 -6.59 4.28
CA SER A 139 -3.27 -5.53 3.46
C SER A 139 -2.38 -4.61 4.29
N SER A 140 -2.82 -4.23 5.50
CA SER A 140 -2.01 -3.43 6.42
C SER A 140 -0.70 -4.14 6.81
N MET A 141 -0.76 -5.41 7.21
CA MET A 141 0.42 -6.18 7.60
C MET A 141 1.33 -6.47 6.39
N ALA A 142 0.76 -6.72 5.20
CA ALA A 142 1.51 -6.92 3.97
C ALA A 142 2.30 -5.67 3.56
N ASN A 143 1.69 -4.48 3.67
CA ASN A 143 2.38 -3.23 3.39
C ASN A 143 3.60 -3.04 4.30
N ILE A 144 3.42 -3.27 5.60
CA ILE A 144 4.52 -3.20 6.59
C ILE A 144 5.60 -4.24 6.28
N ALA A 145 5.21 -5.49 6.00
CA ALA A 145 6.16 -6.55 5.69
C ALA A 145 6.98 -6.21 4.44
N GLY A 146 6.34 -5.66 3.40
CA GLY A 146 7.01 -5.19 2.19
C GLY A 146 8.03 -4.09 2.47
N TYR A 147 7.66 -3.05 3.23
CA TYR A 147 8.62 -2.03 3.67
C TYR A 147 9.76 -2.63 4.49
N ARG A 148 9.42 -3.42 5.52
CA ARG A 148 10.40 -4.01 6.45
C ARG A 148 11.37 -4.93 5.73
N SER A 149 10.92 -5.66 4.70
CA SER A 149 11.76 -6.54 3.88
C SER A 149 12.96 -5.81 3.28
N VAL A 150 12.77 -4.57 2.82
CA VAL A 150 13.84 -3.75 2.24
C VAL A 150 14.80 -3.27 3.32
N ILE A 151 14.30 -2.93 4.50
CA ILE A 151 15.13 -2.52 5.64
C ILE A 151 15.99 -3.68 6.13
N GLU A 152 15.42 -4.89 6.23
CA GLU A 152 16.19 -6.09 6.54
C GLU A 152 17.19 -6.40 5.42
N ALA A 153 16.79 -6.30 4.15
CA ALA A 153 17.74 -6.50 3.04
C ALA A 153 18.94 -5.55 3.15
N ALA A 154 18.71 -4.27 3.50
CA ALA A 154 19.75 -3.28 3.65
C ALA A 154 20.67 -3.52 4.86
N SER A 155 20.19 -4.16 5.94
CA SER A 155 21.02 -4.46 7.11
C SER A 155 22.03 -5.59 6.85
N PHE A 156 21.70 -6.52 5.95
CA PHE A 156 22.56 -7.63 5.56
C PHE A 156 23.38 -7.34 4.28
N TYR A 157 22.97 -6.35 3.47
CA TYR A 157 23.67 -6.02 2.23
C TYR A 157 24.86 -5.08 2.48
N GLY A 158 26.07 -5.56 2.19
CA GLY A 158 27.33 -4.84 2.47
C GLY A 158 27.68 -3.68 1.52
N ARG A 159 26.74 -3.18 0.71
CA ARG A 159 26.96 -2.07 -0.24
C ARG A 159 25.80 -1.07 -0.22
N PHE A 160 26.03 0.12 -0.79
CA PHE A 160 24.98 1.13 -0.87
C PHE A 160 23.86 0.74 -1.83
N PHE A 161 22.61 1.06 -1.45
CA PHE A 161 21.47 1.01 -2.36
C PHE A 161 21.54 2.15 -3.39
N THR A 162 21.84 3.36 -2.93
CA THR A 162 21.96 4.54 -3.78
C THR A 162 23.29 4.55 -4.52
N GLY A 163 23.25 4.71 -5.84
CA GLY A 163 24.45 4.96 -6.63
C GLY A 163 25.05 6.33 -6.34
N GLN A 164 26.36 6.43 -6.24
CA GLN A 164 27.07 7.67 -5.90
C GLN A 164 28.28 7.89 -6.80
N MET A 165 28.54 9.16 -7.12
CA MET A 165 29.81 9.62 -7.69
C MET A 165 30.59 10.32 -6.59
N THR A 166 31.79 9.83 -6.30
CA THR A 166 32.66 10.40 -5.28
C THR A 166 34.04 10.71 -5.86
N ALA A 167 34.88 11.44 -5.12
CA ALA A 167 36.28 11.64 -5.48
C ALA A 167 37.06 10.32 -5.59
N ALA A 168 36.64 9.28 -4.84
CA ALA A 168 37.25 7.95 -4.87
C ALA A 168 36.70 7.03 -5.97
N GLY A 169 35.78 7.52 -6.81
CA GLY A 169 35.21 6.78 -7.94
C GLY A 169 33.68 6.62 -7.90
N ARG A 170 33.19 5.83 -8.84
CA ARG A 170 31.76 5.56 -9.06
C ARG A 170 31.31 4.30 -8.32
N VAL A 171 30.29 4.43 -7.48
CA VAL A 171 29.59 3.30 -6.87
C VAL A 171 28.25 3.11 -7.59
N PRO A 172 27.99 1.97 -8.25
CA PRO A 172 26.71 1.72 -8.90
C PRO A 172 25.58 1.52 -7.86
N PRO A 173 24.32 1.85 -8.20
CA PRO A 173 23.18 1.54 -7.34
C PRO A 173 22.96 0.02 -7.25
N ALA A 174 22.36 -0.42 -6.14
CA ALA A 174 21.91 -1.80 -5.99
C ALA A 174 20.78 -2.12 -6.99
N LYS A 175 20.74 -3.37 -7.44
CA LYS A 175 19.66 -3.91 -8.26
C LYS A 175 18.79 -4.84 -7.41
N VAL A 176 17.50 -4.52 -7.32
CA VAL A 176 16.51 -5.28 -6.55
C VAL A 176 15.49 -5.90 -7.49
N LEU A 177 15.28 -7.21 -7.38
CA LEU A 177 14.18 -7.92 -8.03
C LEU A 177 13.06 -8.19 -7.01
N VAL A 178 11.83 -7.83 -7.34
CA VAL A 178 10.64 -8.14 -6.55
C VAL A 178 9.77 -9.14 -7.31
N ILE A 179 9.53 -10.32 -6.73
CA ILE A 179 8.71 -11.39 -7.32
C ILE A 179 7.36 -11.43 -6.61
N GLY A 180 6.33 -11.01 -7.33
CA GLY A 180 4.99 -10.71 -6.82
C GLY A 180 4.83 -9.20 -6.56
N ALA A 181 3.83 -8.59 -7.18
CA ALA A 181 3.48 -7.17 -7.05
C ALA A 181 2.08 -7.01 -6.44
N GLY A 182 1.79 -7.80 -5.39
CA GLY A 182 0.70 -7.53 -4.45
C GLY A 182 1.04 -6.36 -3.52
N VAL A 183 0.28 -6.20 -2.43
CA VAL A 183 0.48 -5.09 -1.47
C VAL A 183 1.91 -5.06 -0.89
N ALA A 184 2.44 -6.22 -0.48
CA ALA A 184 3.81 -6.33 0.02
C ALA A 184 4.85 -6.02 -1.05
N GLY A 185 4.67 -6.57 -2.26
CA GLY A 185 5.57 -6.33 -3.39
C GLY A 185 5.64 -4.86 -3.78
N LEU A 186 4.49 -4.18 -3.90
CA LEU A 186 4.43 -2.75 -4.19
C LEU A 186 5.09 -1.91 -3.07
N ALA A 187 4.86 -2.26 -1.81
CA ALA A 187 5.52 -1.59 -0.69
C ALA A 187 7.05 -1.78 -0.73
N ALA A 188 7.53 -2.98 -1.06
CA ALA A 188 8.96 -3.27 -1.25
C ALA A 188 9.54 -2.48 -2.43
N ILE A 189 8.82 -2.40 -3.55
CA ILE A 189 9.22 -1.58 -4.71
C ILE A 189 9.38 -0.12 -4.29
N GLY A 190 8.37 0.45 -3.61
CA GLY A 190 8.40 1.83 -3.16
C GLY A 190 9.56 2.12 -2.21
N ALA A 191 9.79 1.24 -1.23
CA ALA A 191 10.88 1.38 -0.28
C ALA A 191 12.26 1.26 -0.95
N ALA A 192 12.47 0.26 -1.81
CA ALA A 192 13.75 0.05 -2.50
C ALA A 192 14.05 1.19 -3.49
N ARG A 193 13.05 1.69 -4.22
CA ARG A 193 13.17 2.90 -5.06
C ARG A 193 13.48 4.13 -4.22
N GLY A 194 12.84 4.28 -3.06
CA GLY A 194 13.12 5.36 -2.11
C GLY A 194 14.57 5.38 -1.60
N LEU A 195 15.18 4.21 -1.44
CA LEU A 195 16.62 4.07 -1.13
C LEU A 195 17.55 4.27 -2.33
N GLY A 196 17.02 4.56 -3.52
CA GLY A 196 17.81 4.85 -4.72
C GLY A 196 18.27 3.63 -5.51
N ALA A 197 17.69 2.45 -5.25
CA ALA A 197 17.99 1.24 -6.02
C ALA A 197 17.31 1.26 -7.41
N ILE A 198 17.87 0.47 -8.32
CA ILE A 198 17.20 0.07 -9.56
C ILE A 198 16.30 -1.11 -9.22
N VAL A 199 15.00 -0.97 -9.43
CA VAL A 199 14.03 -2.02 -9.08
C VAL A 199 13.42 -2.61 -10.35
N ARG A 200 13.45 -3.94 -10.42
CA ARG A 200 12.74 -4.76 -11.39
C ARG A 200 11.68 -5.55 -10.64
N ALA A 201 10.53 -5.76 -11.24
CA ALA A 201 9.48 -6.55 -10.63
C ALA A 201 8.79 -7.45 -11.65
N PHE A 202 8.28 -8.57 -11.17
CA PHE A 202 7.52 -9.54 -11.95
C PHE A 202 6.26 -9.94 -11.18
N ASP A 203 5.13 -10.06 -11.87
CA ASP A 203 3.88 -10.64 -11.36
C ASP A 203 3.15 -11.31 -12.54
N THR A 204 2.41 -12.38 -12.28
CA THR A 204 1.66 -13.10 -13.32
C THR A 204 0.42 -12.34 -13.78
N ARG A 205 -0.06 -11.37 -13.00
CA ARG A 205 -1.25 -10.57 -13.33
C ARG A 205 -0.86 -9.36 -14.17
N ALA A 206 -1.49 -9.19 -15.32
CA ALA A 206 -1.25 -8.02 -16.18
C ALA A 206 -1.69 -6.70 -15.53
N ALA A 207 -2.71 -6.72 -14.65
CA ALA A 207 -3.29 -5.53 -14.03
C ALA A 207 -2.31 -4.73 -13.14
N VAL A 208 -1.26 -5.37 -12.60
CA VAL A 208 -0.28 -4.70 -11.74
C VAL A 208 0.89 -4.08 -12.51
N ARG A 209 0.99 -4.33 -13.83
CA ARG A 209 2.05 -3.77 -14.69
C ARG A 209 2.12 -2.25 -14.60
N ASP A 210 0.98 -1.58 -14.73
CA ASP A 210 0.92 -0.12 -14.69
C ASP A 210 1.22 0.42 -13.29
N GLN A 211 0.82 -0.31 -12.24
CA GLN A 211 1.16 0.03 -10.85
C GLN A 211 2.68 -0.01 -10.64
N VAL A 212 3.34 -1.10 -11.03
CA VAL A 212 4.81 -1.24 -10.95
C VAL A 212 5.52 -0.11 -11.72
N LYS A 213 5.08 0.18 -12.95
CA LYS A 213 5.66 1.24 -13.78
C LYS A 213 5.47 2.63 -13.15
N SER A 214 4.28 2.92 -12.60
CA SER A 214 4.00 4.19 -11.92
C SER A 214 4.86 4.41 -10.68
N MET A 215 5.31 3.34 -10.02
CA MET A 215 6.28 3.39 -8.91
C MET A 215 7.74 3.53 -9.41
N GLY A 216 7.96 3.58 -10.72
CA GLY A 216 9.27 3.76 -11.33
C GLY A 216 10.14 2.50 -11.36
N ALA A 217 9.53 1.32 -11.27
CA ALA A 217 10.20 0.03 -11.44
C ALA A 217 10.00 -0.52 -12.86
N GLU A 218 10.95 -1.32 -13.32
CA GLU A 218 10.87 -2.07 -14.58
C GLU A 218 9.98 -3.31 -14.37
N PHE A 219 8.91 -3.45 -15.16
CA PHE A 219 8.08 -4.65 -15.14
C PHE A 219 8.64 -5.68 -16.13
N LEU A 220 9.00 -6.85 -15.63
CA LEU A 220 9.52 -7.96 -16.43
C LEU A 220 8.37 -8.78 -17.01
N GLU A 221 8.54 -9.28 -18.23
CA GLU A 221 7.52 -10.04 -18.96
C GLU A 221 8.08 -11.39 -19.42
N VAL A 222 7.24 -12.42 -19.35
CA VAL A 222 7.50 -13.74 -19.92
C VAL A 222 6.96 -13.74 -21.35
N ARG A 223 7.71 -14.30 -22.31
CA ARG A 223 7.35 -14.36 -23.73
C ARG A 223 6.31 -15.45 -24.05
N LEU A 224 5.31 -15.61 -23.19
CA LEU A 224 4.16 -16.51 -23.35
C LEU A 224 2.94 -15.76 -22.82
N GLU A 225 1.99 -15.45 -23.69
CA GLU A 225 0.74 -14.78 -23.30
C GLU A 225 -0.22 -15.81 -22.69
N GLU A 226 -0.35 -15.79 -21.37
CA GLU A 226 -1.32 -16.57 -20.60
C GLU A 226 -1.89 -15.68 -19.47
N GLU A 227 -3.22 -15.67 -19.29
CA GLU A 227 -3.85 -14.88 -18.22
C GLU A 227 -3.64 -15.53 -16.85
N GLY A 228 -2.91 -14.86 -15.95
CA GLY A 228 -2.67 -15.33 -14.57
C GLY A 228 -3.66 -14.86 -13.51
N GLU A 229 -4.71 -14.12 -13.88
CA GLU A 229 -5.70 -13.61 -12.94
C GLU A 229 -6.70 -14.69 -12.51
N GLY A 230 -6.96 -14.76 -11.21
CA GLY A 230 -7.94 -15.63 -10.55
C GLY A 230 -9.04 -14.82 -9.86
N GLY A 231 -9.93 -15.51 -9.14
CA GLY A 231 -11.06 -14.86 -8.44
C GLY A 231 -10.60 -13.87 -7.36
N GLY A 232 -11.28 -12.73 -7.24
CA GLY A 232 -11.04 -11.74 -6.18
C GLY A 232 -9.69 -11.00 -6.27
N GLY A 233 -9.09 -10.92 -7.46
CA GLY A 233 -7.81 -10.24 -7.69
C GLY A 233 -6.57 -11.04 -7.27
N TYR A 234 -6.73 -12.32 -6.89
CA TYR A 234 -5.64 -13.25 -6.63
C TYR A 234 -5.08 -13.85 -7.91
N ALA A 235 -3.84 -14.35 -7.87
CA ALA A 235 -3.27 -15.12 -8.97
C ALA A 235 -3.79 -16.58 -8.96
N LYS A 236 -3.86 -17.21 -10.14
CA LYS A 236 -4.10 -18.66 -10.29
C LYS A 236 -2.81 -19.41 -10.63
N GLU A 237 -2.87 -20.73 -10.60
CA GLU A 237 -1.77 -21.60 -11.04
C GLU A 237 -1.59 -21.53 -12.56
N MET A 238 -0.36 -21.39 -13.02
CA MET A 238 0.01 -21.21 -14.43
C MET A 238 0.37 -22.55 -15.09
N SER A 239 0.34 -22.60 -16.43
CA SER A 239 0.77 -23.79 -17.17
C SER A 239 2.25 -24.16 -16.91
N PRO A 240 2.64 -25.45 -17.06
CA PRO A 240 4.03 -25.87 -16.92
C PRO A 240 4.99 -25.14 -17.88
N ALA A 241 4.52 -24.78 -19.08
CA ALA A 241 5.30 -24.02 -20.05
C ALA A 241 5.57 -22.58 -19.58
N PHE A 242 4.56 -21.93 -18.99
CA PHE A 242 4.71 -20.62 -18.39
C PHE A 242 5.70 -20.66 -17.22
N ILE A 243 5.53 -21.64 -16.31
CA ILE A 243 6.44 -21.82 -15.17
C ILE A 243 7.88 -22.04 -15.65
N ALA A 244 8.11 -22.85 -16.68
CA ALA A 244 9.45 -23.06 -17.22
C ALA A 244 10.08 -21.75 -17.75
N ALA A 245 9.29 -20.92 -18.44
CA ALA A 245 9.76 -19.64 -18.96
C ALA A 245 9.96 -18.59 -17.85
N GLU A 246 9.10 -18.58 -16.84
CA GLU A 246 9.22 -17.77 -15.62
C GLU A 246 10.51 -18.13 -14.86
N MET A 247 10.77 -19.42 -14.64
CA MET A 247 12.00 -19.89 -13.98
C MET A 247 13.25 -19.53 -14.78
N ALA A 248 13.19 -19.60 -16.11
CA ALA A 248 14.30 -19.16 -16.98
C ALA A 248 14.57 -17.65 -16.86
N LEU A 249 13.50 -16.83 -16.77
CA LEU A 249 13.61 -15.39 -16.50
C LEU A 249 14.26 -15.13 -15.14
N PHE A 250 13.82 -15.82 -14.08
CA PHE A 250 14.41 -15.66 -12.74
C PHE A 250 15.86 -16.10 -12.69
N ALA A 251 16.23 -17.20 -13.35
CA ALA A 251 17.62 -17.64 -13.46
C ALA A 251 18.52 -16.59 -14.13
N ALA A 252 18.01 -15.91 -15.17
CA ALA A 252 18.74 -14.86 -15.85
C ALA A 252 18.89 -13.61 -14.97
N GLN A 253 17.83 -13.22 -14.24
CA GLN A 253 17.87 -12.07 -13.34
C GLN A 253 18.75 -12.31 -12.12
N ALA A 254 18.73 -13.51 -11.52
CA ALA A 254 19.50 -13.85 -10.33
C ALA A 254 21.01 -13.62 -10.50
N LYS A 255 21.55 -13.80 -11.70
CA LYS A 255 22.95 -13.53 -12.02
C LYS A 255 23.33 -12.05 -12.00
N ASP A 256 22.37 -11.15 -12.25
CA ASP A 256 22.62 -9.71 -12.39
C ASP A 256 22.21 -8.91 -11.15
N VAL A 257 21.11 -9.28 -10.49
CA VAL A 257 20.57 -8.52 -9.35
C VAL A 257 21.36 -8.80 -8.07
N ASP A 258 21.33 -7.84 -7.14
CA ASP A 258 22.02 -7.95 -5.87
C ASP A 258 21.09 -8.44 -4.76
N ILE A 259 19.79 -8.10 -4.86
CA ILE A 259 18.78 -8.43 -3.85
C ILE A 259 17.53 -9.00 -4.54
N ILE A 260 16.95 -10.06 -3.98
CA ILE A 260 15.66 -10.61 -4.41
C ILE A 260 14.68 -10.58 -3.24
N ILE A 261 13.48 -10.06 -3.45
CA ILE A 261 12.38 -10.07 -2.47
C ILE A 261 11.24 -10.88 -3.08
N THR A 262 10.86 -11.98 -2.45
CA THR A 262 9.80 -12.86 -2.94
C THR A 262 8.54 -12.75 -2.08
N THR A 263 7.39 -12.57 -2.73
CA THR A 263 6.10 -12.36 -2.07
C THR A 263 4.99 -13.21 -2.69
N ALA A 264 5.34 -14.24 -3.46
CA ALA A 264 4.37 -15.04 -4.21
C ALA A 264 3.66 -16.00 -3.27
N LEU A 265 2.37 -15.77 -3.05
CA LEU A 265 1.54 -16.60 -2.19
C LEU A 265 0.17 -16.82 -2.82
N ILE A 266 -0.23 -18.10 -2.90
CA ILE A 266 -1.57 -18.51 -3.32
C ILE A 266 -2.35 -18.91 -2.07
N PRO A 267 -3.56 -18.34 -1.82
CA PRO A 267 -4.36 -18.70 -0.65
C PRO A 267 -4.58 -20.21 -0.51
N ASN A 268 -4.46 -20.73 0.72
CA ASN A 268 -4.66 -22.14 1.08
C ASN A 268 -3.74 -23.14 0.35
N ARG A 269 -2.61 -22.68 -0.20
CA ARG A 269 -1.61 -23.55 -0.81
C ARG A 269 -0.21 -23.22 -0.27
N PRO A 270 0.73 -24.19 -0.32
CA PRO A 270 2.14 -23.91 -0.10
C PRO A 270 2.63 -22.84 -1.07
N ALA A 271 3.62 -22.06 -0.64
CA ALA A 271 4.30 -21.11 -1.49
C ALA A 271 5.03 -21.85 -2.64
N PRO A 272 4.93 -21.38 -3.90
CA PRO A 272 5.67 -21.99 -5.00
C PRO A 272 7.17 -21.69 -4.85
N VAL A 273 8.01 -22.67 -5.11
CA VAL A 273 9.48 -22.49 -5.12
C VAL A 273 9.87 -21.84 -6.46
N LEU A 274 10.24 -20.57 -6.41
CA LEU A 274 10.57 -19.73 -7.57
C LEU A 274 12.07 -19.44 -7.67
N ILE A 275 12.80 -19.48 -6.55
CA ILE A 275 14.25 -19.33 -6.50
C ILE A 275 14.87 -20.66 -6.09
N THR A 276 15.46 -21.36 -7.06
CA THR A 276 16.13 -22.66 -6.81
C THR A 276 17.51 -22.46 -6.21
N GLU A 277 18.06 -23.51 -5.59
CA GLU A 277 19.43 -23.48 -5.06
C GLU A 277 20.47 -23.09 -6.14
N ASP A 278 20.32 -23.57 -7.38
CA ASP A 278 21.24 -23.23 -8.46
C ASP A 278 21.15 -21.74 -8.85
N MET A 279 19.97 -21.14 -8.76
CA MET A 279 19.82 -19.69 -8.93
C MET A 279 20.55 -18.93 -7.82
N VAL A 280 20.42 -19.37 -6.56
CA VAL A 280 21.15 -18.77 -5.41
C VAL A 280 22.66 -18.89 -5.61
N LYS A 281 23.18 -20.06 -5.98
CA LYS A 281 24.61 -20.27 -6.29
C LYS A 281 25.14 -19.34 -7.39
N SER A 282 24.28 -18.95 -8.32
CA SER A 282 24.65 -18.07 -9.43
C SER A 282 24.65 -16.58 -9.07
N MET A 283 24.12 -16.22 -7.90
CA MET A 283 24.14 -14.83 -7.42
C MET A 283 25.54 -14.39 -7.01
N LYS A 284 25.73 -13.08 -6.88
CA LYS A 284 26.97 -12.50 -6.38
C LYS A 284 27.11 -12.80 -4.88
N LYS A 285 28.34 -13.02 -4.41
CA LYS A 285 28.61 -13.11 -2.97
C LYS A 285 28.27 -11.78 -2.28
N GLY A 286 27.65 -11.86 -1.12
CA GLY A 286 27.07 -10.74 -0.37
C GLY A 286 25.67 -10.34 -0.83
N SER A 287 25.08 -11.02 -1.83
CA SER A 287 23.68 -10.82 -2.20
C SER A 287 22.72 -11.20 -1.07
N VAL A 288 21.49 -10.68 -1.14
CA VAL A 288 20.46 -10.92 -0.12
C VAL A 288 19.16 -11.40 -0.77
N ILE A 289 18.55 -12.43 -0.21
CA ILE A 289 17.19 -12.88 -0.54
C ILE A 289 16.32 -12.64 0.69
N VAL A 290 15.17 -12.02 0.51
CA VAL A 290 14.16 -11.87 1.57
C VAL A 290 12.88 -12.58 1.15
N ASP A 291 12.54 -13.64 1.86
CA ASP A 291 11.43 -14.52 1.51
C ASP A 291 10.22 -14.23 2.41
N LEU A 292 9.27 -13.44 1.90
CA LEU A 292 8.04 -13.09 2.63
C LEU A 292 7.04 -14.24 2.70
N ALA A 293 7.26 -15.32 1.95
CA ALA A 293 6.40 -16.49 1.95
C ALA A 293 6.93 -17.62 2.87
N ALA A 294 7.98 -17.36 3.67
CA ALA A 294 8.65 -18.34 4.52
C ALA A 294 7.69 -19.13 5.43
N GLU A 295 6.68 -18.49 6.00
CA GLU A 295 5.69 -19.14 6.88
C GLU A 295 4.87 -20.24 6.16
N ASN A 296 4.70 -20.14 4.84
CA ASN A 296 3.94 -21.09 4.04
C ASN A 296 4.84 -21.97 3.14
N GLY A 297 6.10 -22.15 3.52
CA GLY A 297 7.08 -23.01 2.82
C GLY A 297 8.20 -22.25 2.10
N GLY A 298 8.01 -20.96 1.82
CA GLY A 298 9.01 -20.11 1.16
C GLY A 298 9.00 -20.21 -0.37
N ASN A 299 9.36 -19.10 -1.04
CA ASN A 299 9.63 -19.09 -2.47
C ASN A 299 11.08 -19.42 -2.83
N CYS A 300 12.00 -19.43 -1.85
CA CYS A 300 13.39 -19.85 -2.05
C CYS A 300 13.62 -21.26 -1.46
N ALA A 301 14.24 -22.14 -2.25
CA ALA A 301 14.50 -23.53 -1.86
C ALA A 301 15.37 -23.67 -0.60
N LEU A 302 16.14 -22.64 -0.26
CA LEU A 302 17.06 -22.62 0.87
C LEU A 302 16.52 -21.83 2.08
N THR A 303 15.27 -21.37 2.03
CA THR A 303 14.64 -20.64 3.13
C THR A 303 14.49 -21.53 4.36
N GLN A 304 14.93 -21.04 5.51
CA GLN A 304 14.67 -21.62 6.81
C GLN A 304 13.73 -20.69 7.60
N PRO A 305 12.43 -21.04 7.74
CA PRO A 305 11.45 -20.18 8.38
C PRO A 305 11.85 -19.75 9.79
N GLY A 306 11.71 -18.46 10.08
CA GLY A 306 12.05 -17.84 11.35
C GLY A 306 13.52 -17.46 11.52
N SER A 307 14.38 -17.74 10.53
CA SER A 307 15.84 -17.55 10.66
C SER A 307 16.45 -16.78 9.49
N VAL A 308 17.72 -16.40 9.67
CA VAL A 308 18.58 -15.92 8.58
C VAL A 308 19.71 -16.91 8.42
N VAL A 309 19.94 -17.37 7.20
CA VAL A 309 21.03 -18.27 6.88
C VAL A 309 21.93 -17.67 5.82
N GLU A 310 23.21 -18.00 5.86
CA GLU A 310 24.13 -17.70 4.76
C GLU A 310 24.42 -19.00 4.02
N GLN A 311 24.10 -19.05 2.73
CA GLN A 311 24.33 -20.21 1.86
C GLN A 311 24.98 -19.73 0.57
N HIS A 312 26.07 -20.39 0.16
CA HIS A 312 26.81 -20.03 -1.06
C HIS A 312 27.29 -18.57 -1.10
N GLY A 313 27.46 -17.94 0.06
CA GLY A 313 27.81 -16.52 0.20
C GLY A 313 26.65 -15.56 -0.04
N VAL A 314 25.40 -16.03 0.01
CA VAL A 314 24.17 -15.24 -0.10
C VAL A 314 23.41 -15.31 1.23
N HIS A 315 22.99 -14.16 1.76
CA HIS A 315 22.13 -14.12 2.95
C HIS A 315 20.67 -14.39 2.55
N ILE A 316 20.00 -15.32 3.22
CA ILE A 316 18.61 -15.68 2.98
C ILE A 316 17.83 -15.41 4.27
N ILE A 317 16.96 -14.41 4.22
CA ILE A 317 16.16 -13.92 5.33
C ILE A 317 14.77 -14.54 5.24
N GLY A 318 14.45 -15.46 6.16
CA GLY A 318 13.18 -16.18 6.22
C GLY A 318 12.33 -15.81 7.44
N TYR A 319 12.43 -14.58 7.95
CA TYR A 319 11.65 -14.15 9.13
C TYR A 319 10.13 -14.28 8.90
N ILE A 320 9.44 -14.81 9.90
CA ILE A 320 7.97 -15.00 9.89
C ILE A 320 7.22 -13.93 10.70
N ASP A 321 7.95 -12.96 11.25
CA ASP A 321 7.46 -11.96 12.19
C ASP A 321 7.76 -10.51 11.74
N LEU A 322 7.90 -10.28 10.43
CA LEU A 322 8.30 -8.96 9.90
C LEU A 322 7.42 -7.79 10.37
N PRO A 323 6.08 -7.90 10.46
CA PRO A 323 5.26 -6.84 11.07
C PRO A 323 5.59 -6.58 12.55
N SER A 324 5.95 -7.61 13.33
CA SER A 324 6.40 -7.47 14.72
C SER A 324 7.73 -6.71 14.82
N ARG A 325 8.57 -6.75 13.79
CA ARG A 325 9.81 -5.95 13.69
C ARG A 325 9.59 -4.47 13.40
N LEU A 326 8.34 -4.08 13.15
CA LEU A 326 7.89 -2.69 13.07
C LEU A 326 6.66 -2.46 13.99
N ALA A 327 6.71 -3.05 15.19
CA ALA A 327 5.56 -3.16 16.10
C ALA A 327 4.79 -1.86 16.39
N PRO A 328 5.40 -0.68 16.61
CA PRO A 328 4.64 0.54 16.86
C PRO A 328 3.69 0.88 15.71
N THR A 329 4.21 0.95 14.48
CA THR A 329 3.41 1.22 13.27
C THR A 329 2.40 0.11 13.00
N ALA A 330 2.80 -1.16 13.17
CA ALA A 330 1.91 -2.29 12.98
C ALA A 330 0.73 -2.29 13.95
N SER A 331 0.96 -1.95 15.21
CA SER A 331 -0.09 -1.86 16.23
C SER A 331 -1.06 -0.71 15.95
N VAL A 332 -0.56 0.45 15.50
CA VAL A 332 -1.41 1.58 15.10
C VAL A 332 -2.31 1.21 13.92
N LEU A 333 -1.74 0.65 12.85
CA LEU A 333 -2.54 0.27 11.68
C LEU A 333 -3.52 -0.86 12.01
N TYR A 334 -3.09 -1.87 12.76
CA TYR A 334 -3.95 -2.97 13.17
C TYR A 334 -5.11 -2.51 14.08
N GLY A 335 -4.82 -1.73 15.12
CA GLY A 335 -5.85 -1.18 16.00
C GLY A 335 -6.82 -0.24 15.27
N ASN A 336 -6.36 0.48 14.23
CA ASN A 336 -7.25 1.24 13.35
C ASN A 336 -8.20 0.35 12.56
N ASN A 337 -7.73 -0.78 11.99
CA ASN A 337 -8.60 -1.75 11.32
C ASN A 337 -9.68 -2.27 12.27
N LEU A 338 -9.30 -2.64 13.50
CA LEU A 338 -10.23 -3.11 14.54
C LEU A 338 -11.24 -2.03 14.93
N ALA A 339 -10.81 -0.78 15.10
CA ALA A 339 -11.72 0.33 15.38
C ALA A 339 -12.69 0.61 14.22
N TYR A 340 -12.29 0.43 12.96
CA TYR A 340 -13.20 0.52 11.82
C TYR A 340 -14.21 -0.62 11.79
N LEU A 341 -13.82 -1.83 12.20
CA LEU A 341 -14.72 -2.97 12.30
C LEU A 341 -15.74 -2.78 13.43
N LEU A 342 -15.30 -2.32 14.61
CA LEU A 342 -16.20 -2.03 15.73
C LEU A 342 -17.18 -0.88 15.44
N ASP A 343 -16.77 0.09 14.64
CA ASP A 343 -17.64 1.14 14.12
C ASP A 343 -18.70 0.57 13.16
N ASP A 344 -18.33 -0.33 12.24
CA ASP A 344 -19.28 -1.03 11.34
C ASP A 344 -20.24 -1.95 12.10
N LEU A 345 -19.83 -2.47 13.26
CA LEU A 345 -20.67 -3.22 14.20
C LEU A 345 -21.60 -2.33 15.06
N GLY A 346 -21.58 -1.01 14.87
CA GLY A 346 -22.51 -0.05 15.50
C GLY A 346 -21.99 0.65 16.75
N GLY A 347 -20.71 0.49 17.10
CA GLY A 347 -20.13 1.04 18.34
C GLY A 347 -20.81 0.47 19.60
N ALA A 348 -20.55 1.06 20.78
CA ALA A 348 -21.03 0.48 22.03
C ALA A 348 -22.56 0.56 22.21
N ALA A 349 -23.20 1.61 21.70
CA ALA A 349 -24.62 1.88 21.91
C ALA A 349 -25.54 0.98 21.05
N LYS A 350 -25.07 0.54 19.88
CA LYS A 350 -25.83 -0.27 18.92
C LYS A 350 -25.07 -1.53 18.51
N PHE A 351 -24.20 -2.02 19.38
CA PHE A 351 -23.42 -3.22 19.10
C PHE A 351 -24.34 -4.41 18.85
N HIS A 352 -24.24 -4.98 17.65
CA HIS A 352 -24.97 -6.20 17.32
C HIS A 352 -24.27 -6.93 16.16
N ILE A 353 -24.45 -8.25 16.12
CA ILE A 353 -23.97 -9.11 15.04
C ILE A 353 -25.05 -9.19 13.96
N ASP A 354 -24.94 -8.34 12.95
CA ASP A 354 -25.81 -8.38 11.78
C ASP A 354 -25.33 -9.46 10.80
N LEU A 355 -26.11 -10.53 10.65
CA LEU A 355 -25.81 -11.64 9.73
C LEU A 355 -26.10 -11.29 8.26
N ASP A 356 -26.85 -10.22 7.98
CA ASP A 356 -27.08 -9.71 6.63
C ASP A 356 -25.93 -8.81 6.15
N ASN A 357 -25.16 -8.26 7.10
CA ASN A 357 -23.94 -7.53 6.79
C ASN A 357 -22.87 -8.48 6.25
N GLU A 358 -22.55 -8.33 4.97
CA GLU A 358 -21.59 -9.18 4.27
C GLU A 358 -20.19 -9.20 4.90
N VAL A 359 -19.73 -8.09 5.48
CA VAL A 359 -18.40 -8.02 6.14
C VAL A 359 -18.42 -8.88 7.39
N VAL A 360 -19.46 -8.71 8.22
CA VAL A 360 -19.64 -9.44 9.46
C VAL A 360 -19.84 -10.92 9.15
N ARG A 361 -20.76 -11.28 8.26
CA ARG A 361 -21.05 -12.69 7.94
C ARG A 361 -19.84 -13.46 7.41
N ASN A 362 -19.01 -12.84 6.56
CA ASN A 362 -17.81 -13.49 6.01
C ASN A 362 -16.69 -13.64 7.06
N SER A 363 -16.57 -12.68 7.97
CA SER A 363 -15.55 -12.71 9.02
C SER A 363 -15.97 -13.48 10.28
N LEU A 364 -17.27 -13.75 10.45
CA LEU A 364 -17.83 -14.48 11.59
C LEU A 364 -17.56 -15.99 11.49
N ILE A 365 -16.86 -16.53 12.50
CA ILE A 365 -16.45 -17.94 12.57
C ILE A 365 -17.35 -18.74 13.50
N VAL A 366 -17.56 -18.19 14.70
CA VAL A 366 -18.41 -18.76 15.74
C VAL A 366 -19.41 -17.67 16.13
N HIS A 367 -20.68 -18.04 16.25
CA HIS A 367 -21.75 -17.17 16.71
C HIS A 367 -22.43 -17.82 17.91
N GLU A 368 -22.25 -17.24 19.10
CA GLU A 368 -22.85 -17.73 20.35
C GLU A 368 -22.64 -19.25 20.59
N GLY A 369 -21.43 -19.73 20.31
CA GLY A 369 -21.07 -21.15 20.43
C GLY A 369 -21.42 -22.04 19.23
N THR A 370 -22.08 -21.51 18.21
CA THR A 370 -22.36 -22.25 16.96
C THR A 370 -21.32 -21.90 15.90
N ILE A 371 -20.65 -22.90 15.33
CA ILE A 371 -19.70 -22.68 14.22
C ILE A 371 -20.50 -22.36 12.95
N VAL A 372 -20.23 -21.20 12.34
CA VAL A 372 -20.91 -20.68 11.13
C VAL A 372 -19.97 -20.49 9.93
N TRP A 373 -18.71 -20.86 10.08
CA TRP A 373 -17.72 -20.94 9.00
C TRP A 373 -17.72 -22.32 8.33
N PRO A 374 -17.52 -22.42 7.00
CA PRO A 374 -17.26 -21.33 6.05
C PRO A 374 -18.52 -20.49 5.74
N PRO A 375 -18.35 -19.23 5.35
CA PRO A 375 -19.48 -18.43 4.89
C PRO A 375 -20.14 -19.06 3.67
N PRO A 376 -21.45 -18.81 3.43
CA PRO A 376 -22.14 -19.34 2.28
C PRO A 376 -21.45 -18.81 1.04
N LYS A 377 -21.20 -19.67 0.06
CA LYS A 377 -20.71 -19.22 -1.24
C LYS A 377 -21.82 -18.36 -1.86
N LYS A 378 -21.67 -17.04 -1.84
CA LYS A 378 -22.37 -16.20 -2.80
C LYS A 378 -21.73 -16.49 -4.15
N ASP A 379 -22.55 -16.84 -5.13
CA ASP A 379 -22.14 -16.78 -6.52
C ASP A 379 -21.76 -15.32 -6.77
N LEU A 380 -20.46 -15.05 -6.76
CA LEU A 380 -19.95 -13.78 -7.22
C LEU A 380 -20.50 -13.65 -8.65
N PRO A 381 -21.20 -12.55 -8.98
CA PRO A 381 -21.39 -12.20 -10.38
C PRO A 381 -20.00 -12.30 -11.00
N PRO A 382 -19.85 -12.92 -12.19
CA PRO A 382 -18.56 -12.94 -12.87
C PRO A 382 -18.00 -11.53 -12.78
N ALA A 383 -16.74 -11.42 -12.31
CA ALA A 383 -16.04 -10.14 -12.22
C ALA A 383 -16.44 -9.35 -13.46
N PRO A 384 -17.01 -8.13 -13.32
CA PRO A 384 -17.62 -7.45 -14.44
C PRO A 384 -16.62 -7.55 -15.58
N VAL A 385 -16.96 -8.35 -16.59
CA VAL A 385 -16.23 -8.36 -17.85
C VAL A 385 -16.15 -6.89 -18.12
N LYS A 386 -14.93 -6.32 -18.09
CA LYS A 386 -14.72 -4.90 -18.34
C LYS A 386 -15.66 -4.61 -19.50
N ALA A 387 -16.75 -3.90 -19.23
CA ALA A 387 -17.57 -3.41 -20.32
C ALA A 387 -16.53 -2.64 -21.10
N ALA A 388 -16.19 -3.14 -22.29
CA ALA A 388 -15.18 -2.52 -23.10
C ALA A 388 -15.53 -1.05 -23.08
N ALA A 389 -14.66 -0.23 -22.47
CA ALA A 389 -14.80 1.21 -22.55
C ALA A 389 -15.08 1.48 -24.02
N PRO A 390 -16.20 2.14 -24.38
CA PRO A 390 -16.82 2.03 -25.69
C PRO A 390 -15.74 2.08 -26.75
N SER A 391 -15.39 0.88 -27.23
CA SER A 391 -14.41 0.73 -28.28
C SER A 391 -15.09 1.35 -29.47
N SER A 392 -14.42 2.36 -30.02
CA SER A 392 -14.70 3.04 -31.27
C SER A 392 -15.71 2.34 -32.19
N ALA A 393 -16.61 3.16 -32.73
CA ALA A 393 -17.51 2.89 -33.85
C ALA A 393 -17.00 1.88 -34.90
N PRO A 394 -17.90 1.18 -35.60
CA PRO A 394 -17.68 -0.17 -36.12
C PRO A 394 -16.60 -0.29 -37.20
N GLY A 395 -15.74 -1.31 -37.02
CA GLY A 395 -15.22 -2.22 -38.04
C GLY A 395 -14.71 -1.65 -39.35
N VAL A 396 -13.37 -1.57 -39.48
CA VAL A 396 -12.70 -1.73 -40.78
C VAL A 396 -11.70 -2.87 -40.65
N THR A 397 -11.88 -3.88 -41.47
CA THR A 397 -10.97 -5.02 -41.66
C THR A 397 -9.54 -4.54 -41.96
N PRO A 398 -8.48 -5.27 -41.53
CA PRO A 398 -7.12 -4.83 -41.77
C PRO A 398 -6.80 -4.94 -43.27
N LYS A 399 -6.77 -3.78 -43.95
CA LYS A 399 -6.07 -3.62 -45.23
C LYS A 399 -4.57 -3.60 -44.94
N PRO A 400 -3.73 -4.19 -45.81
CA PRO A 400 -2.29 -4.27 -45.57
C PRO A 400 -1.68 -2.87 -45.49
N ALA A 401 -0.67 -2.75 -44.64
CA ALA A 401 0.04 -1.53 -44.32
C ALA A 401 0.33 -0.69 -45.57
N LYS A 402 -0.26 0.52 -45.60
CA LYS A 402 0.22 1.61 -46.45
C LYS A 402 0.96 2.59 -45.57
N SER A 403 2.27 2.61 -45.73
CA SER A 403 3.13 3.74 -45.43
C SER A 403 2.52 5.02 -46.03
N GLY A 404 2.45 6.08 -45.25
CA GLY A 404 2.03 7.37 -45.77
C GLY A 404 1.90 8.43 -44.69
N ASN A 405 2.83 9.38 -44.69
CA ASN A 405 2.84 10.64 -43.92
C ASN A 405 1.62 11.56 -44.18
N ALA A 406 0.53 11.07 -44.79
CA ALA A 406 -0.59 11.87 -45.25
C ALA A 406 -1.38 12.54 -44.11
N GLY A 407 -1.53 11.87 -42.96
CA GLY A 407 -2.20 12.46 -41.78
C GLY A 407 -1.42 13.63 -41.19
N LEU A 408 -0.10 13.48 -41.05
CA LEU A 408 0.80 14.53 -40.59
C LEU A 408 0.83 15.71 -41.59
N VAL A 409 0.92 15.41 -42.90
CA VAL A 409 0.90 16.43 -43.96
C VAL A 409 -0.41 17.21 -43.95
N LEU A 410 -1.56 16.56 -43.74
CA LEU A 410 -2.85 17.22 -43.67
C LEU A 410 -2.96 18.15 -42.46
N THR A 411 -2.54 17.71 -41.27
CA THR A 411 -2.54 18.54 -40.06
C THR A 411 -1.62 19.75 -40.24
N VAL A 412 -0.38 19.54 -40.71
CA VAL A 412 0.57 20.63 -40.96
C VAL A 412 0.03 21.61 -42.02
N SER A 413 -0.60 21.11 -43.08
CA SER A 413 -1.18 21.95 -44.13
C SER A 413 -2.35 22.80 -43.62
N LEU A 414 -3.25 22.22 -42.82
CA LEU A 414 -4.38 22.94 -42.20
C LEU A 414 -3.90 24.00 -41.21
N THR A 415 -2.92 23.67 -40.36
CA THR A 415 -2.35 24.64 -39.41
C THR A 415 -1.64 25.77 -40.14
N THR A 416 -0.90 25.46 -41.21
CA THR A 416 -0.22 26.47 -42.04
C THR A 416 -1.24 27.38 -42.73
N LEU A 417 -2.32 26.83 -43.28
CA LEU A 417 -3.38 27.60 -43.92
C LEU A 417 -4.10 28.52 -42.92
N ALA A 418 -4.37 28.03 -41.71
CA ALA A 418 -4.97 28.82 -40.64
C ALA A 418 -4.07 29.99 -40.19
N LEU A 419 -2.76 29.74 -40.02
CA LEU A 419 -1.78 30.78 -39.70
C LEU A 419 -1.65 31.81 -40.84
N PHE A 420 -1.71 31.35 -42.09
CA PHE A 420 -1.68 32.23 -43.25
C PHE A 420 -2.92 33.13 -43.33
N ALA A 421 -4.12 32.56 -43.17
CA ALA A 421 -5.38 33.32 -43.14
C ALA A 421 -5.41 34.34 -41.98
N LEU A 422 -4.88 33.95 -40.81
CA LEU A 422 -4.76 34.84 -39.66
C LEU A 422 -3.81 36.03 -39.95
N GLY A 423 -2.74 35.80 -40.71
CA GLY A 423 -1.81 36.86 -41.15
C GLY A 423 -2.44 37.94 -42.04
N PHE A 424 -3.49 37.60 -42.80
CA PHE A 424 -4.20 38.57 -43.66
C PHE A 424 -5.20 39.45 -42.92
N VAL A 425 -5.80 38.92 -41.85
CA VAL A 425 -6.94 39.56 -41.17
C VAL A 425 -6.52 40.21 -39.85
N ALA A 426 -5.43 39.74 -39.23
CA ALA A 426 -5.04 40.20 -37.90
C ALA A 426 -4.26 41.53 -37.90
N PRO A 427 -4.54 42.43 -36.94
CA PRO A 427 -3.73 43.63 -36.73
C PRO A 427 -2.26 43.31 -36.41
N PRO A 428 -1.28 44.16 -36.79
CA PRO A 428 0.15 43.93 -36.53
C PRO A 428 0.48 43.70 -35.04
N ALA A 429 -0.19 44.41 -34.13
CA ALA A 429 -0.01 44.22 -32.69
C ALA A 429 -0.44 42.82 -32.23
N PHE A 430 -1.53 42.29 -32.80
CA PHE A 430 -1.99 40.93 -32.50
C PHE A 430 -0.99 39.88 -32.98
N LEU A 431 -0.44 40.04 -34.18
CA LEU A 431 0.60 39.14 -34.72
C LEU A 431 1.83 39.12 -33.81
N SER A 432 2.29 40.28 -33.33
CA SER A 432 3.39 40.36 -32.37
C SER A 432 3.09 39.59 -31.07
N HIS A 433 1.90 39.75 -30.48
CA HIS A 433 1.51 39.01 -29.27
C HIS A 433 1.38 37.50 -29.53
N LEU A 434 0.87 37.09 -30.69
CA LEU A 434 0.75 35.69 -31.08
C LEU A 434 2.12 35.02 -31.26
N THR A 435 3.08 35.71 -31.87
CA THR A 435 4.46 35.20 -32.00
C THR A 435 5.10 34.98 -30.63
N VAL A 436 4.96 35.95 -29.71
CA VAL A 436 5.46 35.82 -28.33
C VAL A 436 4.78 34.65 -27.62
N PHE A 437 3.46 34.49 -27.77
CA PHE A 437 2.71 33.37 -27.20
C PHE A 437 3.20 32.01 -27.72
N ALA A 438 3.37 31.86 -29.04
CA ALA A 438 3.82 30.61 -29.63
C ALA A 438 5.24 30.22 -29.16
N LEU A 439 6.16 31.18 -29.12
CA LEU A 439 7.52 30.95 -28.60
C LEU A 439 7.49 30.61 -27.10
N ALA A 440 6.66 31.29 -26.31
CA ALA A 440 6.49 31.00 -24.89
C ALA A 440 5.94 29.58 -24.64
N CYS A 441 5.04 29.08 -25.48
CA CYS A 441 4.56 27.69 -25.40
C CYS A 441 5.67 26.66 -25.66
N ILE A 442 6.52 26.89 -26.67
CA ILE A 442 7.66 26.01 -26.97
C ILE A 442 8.66 26.01 -25.80
N VAL A 443 9.00 27.20 -25.29
CA VAL A 443 9.88 27.34 -24.12
C VAL A 443 9.27 26.65 -22.90
N GLY A 444 7.99 26.88 -22.62
CA GLY A 444 7.27 26.26 -21.51
C GLY A 444 7.28 24.73 -21.59
N TRP A 445 7.04 24.17 -22.77
CA TRP A 445 7.11 22.72 -23.00
C TRP A 445 8.50 22.15 -22.67
N GLN A 446 9.56 22.77 -23.21
CA GLN A 446 10.94 22.34 -22.96
C GLN A 446 11.33 22.46 -21.48
N VAL A 447 10.93 23.55 -20.81
CA VAL A 447 11.30 23.80 -19.41
C VAL A 447 10.59 22.83 -18.46
N VAL A 448 9.29 22.60 -18.66
CA VAL A 448 8.49 21.71 -17.79
C VAL A 448 8.90 20.25 -17.97
N TRP A 449 9.18 19.82 -19.20
CA TRP A 449 9.56 18.42 -19.48
C TRP A 449 10.89 18.01 -18.84
N ASN A 450 11.77 18.98 -18.57
CA ASN A 450 13.09 18.76 -17.98
C ASN A 450 13.11 18.85 -16.45
N VAL A 451 11.95 19.02 -15.79
CA VAL A 451 11.88 19.05 -14.32
C VAL A 451 12.00 17.64 -13.76
N THR A 452 12.83 17.48 -12.73
CA THR A 452 12.97 16.19 -12.03
C THR A 452 11.63 15.76 -11.40
N PRO A 453 11.20 14.49 -11.52
CA PRO A 453 9.91 14.03 -10.99
C PRO A 453 9.68 14.33 -9.49
N ALA A 454 10.74 14.31 -8.68
CA ALA A 454 10.69 14.66 -7.26
C ALA A 454 10.26 16.11 -6.98
N LEU A 455 10.35 17.00 -7.98
CA LEU A 455 10.03 18.42 -7.88
C LEU A 455 8.68 18.77 -8.55
N HIS A 456 7.88 17.79 -8.99
CA HIS A 456 6.57 18.08 -9.59
C HIS A 456 5.61 18.82 -8.65
N THR A 457 5.60 18.46 -7.36
CA THR A 457 4.76 19.15 -6.37
C THR A 457 5.22 20.59 -6.11
N PRO A 458 6.52 20.87 -5.87
CA PRO A 458 7.05 22.23 -5.89
C PRO A 458 6.75 23.00 -7.19
N LEU A 459 6.86 22.34 -8.35
CA LEU A 459 6.57 22.94 -9.65
C LEU A 459 5.11 23.40 -9.73
N MET A 460 4.16 22.58 -9.32
CA MET A 460 2.74 22.95 -9.26
C MET A 460 2.50 24.16 -8.34
N SER A 461 3.21 24.22 -7.21
CA SER A 461 3.13 25.37 -6.28
C SER A 461 3.68 26.66 -6.92
N VAL A 462 4.79 26.58 -7.67
CA VAL A 462 5.36 27.71 -8.39
C VAL A 462 4.43 28.18 -9.51
N THR A 463 3.86 27.27 -10.29
CA THR A 463 2.94 27.64 -11.38
C THR A 463 1.68 28.32 -10.85
N ASN A 464 1.21 27.92 -9.65
CA ASN A 464 0.12 28.62 -8.95
C ASN A 464 0.53 30.02 -8.46
N ALA A 465 1.78 30.23 -8.05
CA ALA A 465 2.27 31.56 -7.69
C ALA A 465 2.34 32.48 -8.93
N VAL A 466 2.88 31.95 -10.03
CA VAL A 466 3.06 32.67 -11.29
C VAL A 466 1.71 32.99 -11.96
N SER A 467 0.70 32.13 -11.83
CA SER A 467 -0.65 32.42 -12.35
C SER A 467 -1.29 33.65 -11.70
N GLY A 468 -0.76 34.10 -10.56
CA GLY A 468 -1.07 35.39 -9.94
C GLY A 468 -0.73 36.63 -10.78
N ILE A 469 -0.07 36.47 -11.94
CA ILE A 469 0.17 37.56 -12.92
C ILE A 469 -1.12 38.31 -13.34
N ILE A 470 -2.29 37.70 -13.14
CA ILE A 470 -3.60 38.35 -13.26
C ILE A 470 -3.72 39.67 -12.47
N VAL A 471 -2.86 39.89 -11.45
CA VAL A 471 -2.73 41.16 -10.73
C VAL A 471 -2.49 42.34 -11.67
N VAL A 472 -1.75 42.14 -12.77
CA VAL A 472 -1.48 43.18 -13.77
C VAL A 472 -2.78 43.63 -14.44
N GLY A 473 -3.68 42.69 -14.78
CA GLY A 473 -5.00 43.01 -15.31
C GLY A 473 -5.87 43.76 -14.31
N GLY A 474 -5.79 43.39 -13.03
CA GLY A 474 -6.44 44.12 -11.94
C GLY A 474 -5.91 45.56 -11.80
N MET A 475 -4.60 45.76 -11.87
CA MET A 475 -4.00 47.10 -11.78
C MET A 475 -4.41 48.01 -12.95
N LEU A 476 -4.49 47.46 -14.17
CA LEU A 476 -4.92 48.19 -15.36
C LEU A 476 -6.40 48.58 -15.32
N THR A 477 -7.23 47.89 -14.54
CA THR A 477 -8.69 48.15 -14.45
C THR A 477 -9.07 49.13 -13.32
N VAL A 478 -8.13 49.46 -12.42
CA VAL A 478 -8.38 50.33 -11.26
C VAL A 478 -8.20 51.83 -11.58
N SER A 479 -7.79 52.21 -12.79
CA SER A 479 -7.51 53.61 -13.17
C SER A 479 -8.76 54.50 -13.43
N GLY A 480 -9.94 54.13 -12.92
CA GLY A 480 -11.22 54.80 -13.18
C GLY A 480 -11.80 55.60 -12.00
N LEU A 481 -13.03 56.11 -12.16
CA LEU A 481 -13.75 56.82 -11.08
C LEU A 481 -13.90 55.93 -9.83
N PRO A 482 -13.74 56.49 -8.62
CA PRO A 482 -13.91 55.75 -7.37
C PRO A 482 -15.31 55.11 -7.30
N ALA A 483 -15.39 53.85 -6.87
CA ALA A 483 -16.62 53.07 -6.69
C ALA A 483 -17.36 52.59 -7.95
N SER A 484 -16.76 52.67 -9.15
CA SER A 484 -17.33 51.97 -10.31
C SER A 484 -17.24 50.43 -10.15
N PRO A 485 -18.17 49.64 -10.71
CA PRO A 485 -18.11 48.18 -10.66
C PRO A 485 -16.80 47.60 -11.22
N ALA A 486 -16.23 48.23 -12.25
CA ALA A 486 -14.95 47.85 -12.83
C ALA A 486 -13.79 48.03 -11.84
N VAL A 487 -13.77 49.15 -11.10
CA VAL A 487 -12.75 49.42 -10.07
C VAL A 487 -12.90 48.45 -8.88
N LEU A 488 -14.12 48.11 -8.48
CA LEU A 488 -14.36 47.12 -7.43
C LEU A 488 -13.91 45.71 -7.84
N LEU A 489 -14.19 45.29 -9.07
CA LEU A 489 -13.72 44.01 -9.62
C LEU A 489 -12.20 44.00 -9.79
N GLY A 490 -11.61 45.10 -10.25
CA GLY A 490 -10.15 45.26 -10.35
C GLY A 490 -9.48 45.15 -8.97
N ALA A 491 -10.03 45.82 -7.95
CA ALA A 491 -9.54 45.73 -6.57
C ALA A 491 -9.65 44.30 -6.00
N ALA A 492 -10.76 43.60 -6.25
CA ALA A 492 -10.93 42.20 -5.86
C ALA A 492 -9.93 41.29 -6.58
N ALA A 493 -9.70 41.49 -7.88
CA ALA A 493 -8.71 40.75 -8.66
C ALA A 493 -7.30 40.97 -8.11
N ILE A 494 -6.92 42.20 -7.75
CA ILE A 494 -5.63 42.51 -7.12
C ILE A 494 -5.48 41.77 -5.79
N LEU A 495 -6.51 41.82 -4.93
CA LEU A 495 -6.48 41.17 -3.62
C LEU A 495 -6.28 39.65 -3.75
N LEU A 496 -7.12 38.99 -4.56
CA LEU A 496 -7.07 37.53 -4.75
C LEU A 496 -5.77 37.09 -5.42
N ALA A 497 -5.29 37.85 -6.42
CA ALA A 497 -4.01 37.59 -7.07
C ALA A 497 -2.84 37.72 -6.10
N SER A 498 -2.86 38.74 -5.23
CA SER A 498 -1.82 38.96 -4.21
C SER A 498 -1.76 37.81 -3.20
N ILE A 499 -2.93 37.27 -2.80
CA ILE A 499 -3.02 36.08 -1.95
C ILE A 499 -2.40 34.86 -2.65
N ASN A 500 -2.73 34.64 -3.93
CA ASN A 500 -2.16 33.53 -4.71
C ASN A 500 -0.64 33.64 -4.87
N ILE A 501 -0.12 34.85 -5.16
CA ILE A 501 1.32 35.11 -5.26
C ILE A 501 2.01 34.81 -3.92
N ALA A 502 1.55 35.42 -2.83
CA ALA A 502 2.17 35.30 -1.52
C ALA A 502 2.11 33.85 -1.01
N GLY A 503 0.93 33.22 -1.06
CA GLY A 503 0.73 31.84 -0.64
C GLY A 503 1.55 30.86 -1.47
N GLY A 504 1.51 30.99 -2.80
CA GLY A 504 2.23 30.11 -3.72
C GLY A 504 3.75 30.16 -3.51
N PHE A 505 4.34 31.34 -3.36
CA PHE A 505 5.78 31.47 -3.10
C PHE A 505 6.18 30.99 -1.70
N LEU A 506 5.38 31.27 -0.66
CA LEU A 506 5.65 30.79 0.70
C LEU A 506 5.63 29.26 0.78
N VAL A 507 4.61 28.63 0.19
CA VAL A 507 4.49 27.17 0.16
C VAL A 507 5.62 26.55 -0.65
N THR A 508 5.92 27.10 -1.82
CA THR A 508 7.06 26.66 -2.64
C THR A 508 8.36 26.70 -1.83
N GLN A 509 8.64 27.83 -1.17
CA GLN A 509 9.88 28.00 -0.41
C GLN A 509 9.96 27.04 0.79
N ARG A 510 8.83 26.74 1.44
CA ARG A 510 8.75 25.74 2.51
C ARG A 510 9.01 24.34 1.95
N MET A 511 8.41 23.99 0.81
CA MET A 511 8.62 22.71 0.13
C MET A 511 10.08 22.52 -0.27
N LEU A 512 10.69 23.51 -0.92
CA LEU A 512 12.10 23.45 -1.34
C LEU A 512 13.06 23.39 -0.14
N ARG A 513 12.73 24.04 0.99
CA ARG A 513 13.53 23.94 2.22
C ARG A 513 13.56 22.51 2.79
N MET A 514 12.52 21.71 2.60
CA MET A 514 12.52 20.30 3.01
C MET A 514 13.50 19.44 2.18
N PHE A 515 13.96 19.94 1.03
CA PHE A 515 14.96 19.28 0.18
C PHE A 515 16.40 19.78 0.43
N ARG A 516 16.60 20.81 1.27
CA ARG A 516 17.96 21.23 1.67
C ARG A 516 18.48 20.26 2.73
N ARG A 517 19.61 19.64 2.43
CA ARG A 517 20.37 18.80 3.37
C ARG A 517 21.08 19.64 4.42
#